data_AF-A0A0K3BF43-F1
#
_entry.id   AF-A0A0K3BF43-F1
#
_cell.length_a   1.000
_cell.length_b   1.000
_cell.length_c   1.000
_cell.angle_alpha   90.00
_cell.angle_beta   90.00
_cell.angle_gamma   90.00
#
_symmetry.space_group_name_H-M   'P 1'
#
loop_
_entity.id
_entity.type
_entity.pdbx_description
1 polymer ?
#
loop_
_entity_poly.entity_id
_entity_poly.type
_entity_poly.pdbx_seq_one_letter_code
_entity_poly.pdbx_strand_id
1 'polypeptide(L)'
;MSGGARGFGRRGILALVAAGALAGIGIVGVNAAVGPDAPADQIASAEPSAYTEEGDSPELRAFAKDAAAQSPRPFEAGTPKKQPVYAIAHRVGTLDGIDAAIKHGANAIEVDLCGWAKPDEWRVFHDCPDKGGHPEGPTLDSWIDRAVARSDKLSMIWLDIKDPDYCAEKENRACSVAGLHDKAQRLTKAGIQVLYGFYGYHSGEKGGRGWQSLQGKLGPLEGITVTDTLGGAKDLYAKHGNGIPVPKRAVDYGDSDISKGFGTCDEASRSTCTELKYAGISRDRGKIGATFSWTTDYEDAQYVDKLLGVAKVDGIIAGWAKDRVTEYNDGKECAKSIALITDWVSKHSGTHRMATKDDRLFT
;
A
#
# COMPACT_ATOMS: atom_id res chain seq x y z
N MET A 1 19.72 -41.86 70.44
CA MET A 1 20.33 -41.26 69.23
C MET A 1 19.33 -41.39 68.10
N SER A 2 18.82 -40.23 67.66
CA SER A 2 18.17 -39.95 66.36
C SER A 2 17.01 -40.89 65.96
N GLY A 3 15.75 -40.68 66.33
CA GLY A 3 14.90 -39.48 66.15
C GLY A 3 14.33 -39.51 64.72
N GLY A 4 13.03 -39.54 64.41
CA GLY A 4 11.76 -39.25 65.09
C GLY A 4 10.87 -38.62 63.99
N ALA A 5 9.86 -39.31 63.45
CA ALA A 5 8.47 -39.40 63.92
C ALA A 5 7.55 -38.22 63.51
N ARG A 6 6.37 -38.61 62.96
CA ARG A 6 5.05 -37.92 62.91
C ARG A 6 4.91 -36.81 61.84
N GLY A 7 3.87 -36.73 61.00
CA GLY A 7 2.54 -37.34 60.99
C GLY A 7 1.47 -36.29 61.30
N PHE A 8 0.59 -35.98 60.33
CA PHE A 8 -0.76 -35.38 60.43
C PHE A 8 -1.26 -35.26 58.96
N GLY A 9 -2.48 -35.57 58.53
CA GLY A 9 -3.71 -35.92 59.21
C GLY A 9 -4.89 -35.11 58.65
N ARG A 10 -5.74 -35.80 57.85
CA ARG A 10 -7.22 -35.74 57.86
C ARG A 10 -8.04 -34.71 57.03
N ARG A 11 -9.16 -35.26 56.52
CA ARG A 11 -10.47 -34.71 56.03
C ARG A 11 -10.51 -34.39 54.52
N GLY A 12 -11.38 -34.95 53.67
CA GLY A 12 -12.63 -35.70 53.84
C GLY A 12 -13.85 -34.86 53.47
N ILE A 13 -14.77 -35.44 52.67
CA ILE A 13 -16.13 -35.01 52.22
C ILE A 13 -16.16 -34.63 50.72
N LEU A 14 -16.59 -35.51 49.77
CA LEU A 14 -17.98 -35.83 49.31
C LEU A 14 -18.81 -34.56 49.00
N ALA A 15 -19.55 -34.35 47.92
CA ALA A 15 -20.09 -35.18 46.86
C ALA A 15 -20.70 -34.26 45.76
N LEU A 16 -21.27 -34.92 44.75
CA LEU A 16 -22.28 -34.51 43.77
C LEU A 16 -21.85 -34.10 42.34
N VAL A 17 -22.05 -35.11 41.51
CA VAL A 17 -22.39 -35.21 40.08
C VAL A 17 -23.29 -34.07 39.55
N ALA A 18 -22.97 -33.58 38.36
CA ALA A 18 -23.95 -33.31 37.30
C ALA A 18 -23.27 -33.45 35.92
N ALA A 19 -23.93 -34.22 35.06
CA ALA A 19 -23.51 -34.64 33.74
C ALA A 19 -23.63 -33.52 32.70
N GLY A 20 -22.80 -33.60 31.65
CA GLY A 20 -22.95 -32.82 30.42
C GLY A 20 -22.11 -33.45 29.31
N ALA A 21 -22.77 -34.20 28.43
CA ALA A 21 -22.17 -34.95 27.34
C ALA A 21 -21.52 -34.05 26.28
N LEU A 22 -20.33 -34.44 25.80
CA LEU A 22 -19.82 -34.08 24.48
C LEU A 22 -19.33 -35.36 23.81
N ALA A 23 -20.08 -35.78 22.79
CA ALA A 23 -19.73 -36.86 21.91
C ALA A 23 -18.49 -36.46 21.09
N GLY A 24 -17.48 -37.32 21.11
CA GLY A 24 -16.39 -37.30 20.15
C GLY A 24 -16.61 -38.31 19.04
N ILE A 25 -16.16 -37.96 17.84
CA ILE A 25 -15.60 -38.82 16.78
C ILE A 25 -14.73 -37.83 15.97
N GLY A 26 -13.44 -37.98 15.68
CA GLY A 26 -12.51 -39.10 15.69
C GLY A 26 -11.62 -38.96 14.45
N ILE A 27 -10.32 -38.63 14.66
CA ILE A 27 -9.08 -39.08 13.96
C ILE A 27 -9.08 -39.01 12.41
N VAL A 28 -8.11 -38.39 11.73
CA VAL A 28 -6.82 -39.00 11.30
C VAL A 28 -5.78 -37.91 11.03
N GLY A 29 -4.59 -38.09 11.62
CA GLY A 29 -3.39 -37.37 11.23
C GLY A 29 -2.65 -38.08 10.11
N VAL A 30 -1.88 -37.31 9.33
CA VAL A 30 -0.80 -37.83 8.50
C VAL A 30 0.42 -36.95 8.73
N ASN A 31 1.44 -37.55 9.34
CA ASN A 31 2.82 -37.09 9.27
C ASN A 31 3.35 -37.38 7.86
N ALA A 32 4.02 -36.42 7.23
CA ALA A 32 5.02 -36.71 6.21
C ALA A 32 6.24 -35.82 6.44
N ALA A 33 7.33 -36.46 6.88
CA ALA A 33 8.67 -35.91 6.78
C ALA A 33 9.07 -35.89 5.30
N VAL A 34 9.63 -34.77 4.83
CA VAL A 34 10.22 -34.65 3.49
C VAL A 34 11.71 -34.34 3.69
N GLY A 35 12.56 -35.22 3.15
CA GLY A 35 14.02 -35.07 3.14
C GLY A 35 14.50 -34.00 2.16
N PRO A 36 15.81 -33.70 2.18
CA PRO A 36 16.39 -32.65 1.37
C PRO A 36 16.56 -33.17 -0.06
N ASP A 37 15.76 -32.68 -1.00
CA ASP A 37 15.99 -32.63 -2.46
C ASP A 37 14.64 -32.42 -3.19
N ALA A 38 14.07 -31.22 -3.10
CA ALA A 38 12.92 -30.80 -3.91
C ALA A 38 13.25 -29.49 -4.67
N PRO A 39 12.94 -29.41 -5.98
CA PRO A 39 13.35 -28.29 -6.85
C PRO A 39 12.59 -26.98 -6.57
N ALA A 40 13.26 -25.87 -6.86
CA ALA A 40 12.92 -24.49 -6.50
C ALA A 40 11.73 -23.84 -7.24
N ASP A 41 10.68 -24.58 -7.56
CA ASP A 41 9.52 -24.06 -8.31
C ASP A 41 8.18 -24.34 -7.61
N GLN A 42 8.04 -23.98 -6.33
CA GLN A 42 6.73 -23.84 -5.65
C GLN A 42 6.83 -22.83 -4.50
N ILE A 43 6.80 -21.53 -4.81
CA ILE A 43 6.44 -20.51 -3.82
C ILE A 43 5.07 -19.97 -4.22
N ALA A 44 4.13 -20.14 -3.31
CA ALA A 44 2.73 -19.85 -3.47
C ALA A 44 2.51 -18.40 -3.92
N SER A 45 1.94 -18.25 -5.12
CA SER A 45 1.09 -17.11 -5.42
C SER A 45 0.04 -17.03 -4.31
N ALA A 46 0.08 -15.98 -3.49
CA ALA A 46 -1.00 -15.70 -2.57
C ALA A 46 -2.28 -15.57 -3.40
N GLU A 47 -3.17 -16.56 -3.29
CA GLU A 47 -4.50 -16.47 -3.86
C GLU A 47 -5.18 -15.22 -3.27
N PRO A 48 -5.81 -14.37 -4.09
CA PRO A 48 -6.61 -13.27 -3.56
C PRO A 48 -7.69 -13.90 -2.67
N SER A 49 -7.71 -13.48 -1.41
CA SER A 49 -8.69 -13.93 -0.43
C SER A 49 -10.07 -13.92 -1.07
N ALA A 50 -10.77 -15.06 -0.99
CA ALA A 50 -12.11 -15.24 -1.51
C ALA A 50 -12.98 -13.99 -1.24
N TYR A 51 -13.26 -13.25 -2.31
CA TYR A 51 -14.21 -12.15 -2.31
C TYR A 51 -15.58 -12.74 -1.96
N THR A 52 -16.07 -12.51 -0.75
CA THR A 52 -17.45 -12.84 -0.40
C THR A 52 -18.38 -11.90 -1.19
N GLU A 53 -19.32 -12.49 -1.93
CA GLU A 53 -20.25 -11.83 -2.85
C GLU A 53 -21.26 -10.86 -2.21
N GLU A 54 -21.27 -10.66 -0.89
CA GLU A 54 -22.22 -9.76 -0.24
C GLU A 54 -21.65 -8.35 -0.08
N GLY A 55 -22.23 -7.37 -0.80
CA GLY A 55 -21.92 -5.96 -0.54
C GLY A 55 -22.18 -5.00 -1.70
N ASP A 56 -23.42 -4.91 -2.14
CA ASP A 56 -23.93 -3.76 -2.88
C ASP A 56 -23.93 -2.54 -1.92
N SER A 57 -22.85 -1.75 -1.87
CA SER A 57 -22.73 -0.65 -0.90
C SER A 57 -23.79 0.43 -1.17
N PRO A 58 -24.81 0.59 -0.29
CA PRO A 58 -25.84 1.60 -0.47
C PRO A 58 -25.26 3.02 -0.46
N GLU A 59 -24.10 3.20 0.17
CA GLU A 59 -23.39 4.47 0.27
C GLU A 59 -22.74 4.89 -1.06
N LEU A 60 -22.19 3.95 -1.83
CA LEU A 60 -21.67 4.25 -3.16
C LEU A 60 -22.81 4.57 -4.14
N ARG A 61 -23.97 3.90 -4.02
CA ARG A 61 -25.17 4.26 -4.79
C ARG A 61 -25.72 5.62 -4.39
N ALA A 62 -25.74 5.94 -3.11
CA ALA A 62 -26.13 7.26 -2.61
C ALA A 62 -25.15 8.33 -3.10
N PHE A 63 -23.84 8.06 -3.06
CA PHE A 63 -22.83 8.96 -3.58
C PHE A 63 -22.93 9.15 -5.09
N ALA A 64 -23.18 8.10 -5.87
CA ALA A 64 -23.38 8.18 -7.31
C ALA A 64 -24.63 9.01 -7.66
N LYS A 65 -25.73 8.82 -6.91
CA LYS A 65 -26.96 9.63 -7.05
C LYS A 65 -26.72 11.10 -6.68
N ASP A 66 -26.03 11.36 -5.57
CA ASP A 66 -25.67 12.72 -5.13
C ASP A 66 -24.68 13.37 -6.11
N ALA A 67 -23.79 12.59 -6.70
CA ALA A 67 -22.84 13.07 -7.68
C ALA A 67 -23.48 13.42 -9.02
N ALA A 68 -24.52 12.70 -9.43
CA ALA A 68 -25.32 13.04 -10.58
C ALA A 68 -26.23 14.27 -10.33
N ALA A 69 -26.58 14.56 -9.08
CA ALA A 69 -27.53 15.60 -8.71
C ALA A 69 -26.93 17.00 -8.44
N GLN A 70 -25.60 17.13 -8.30
CA GLN A 70 -24.96 18.39 -7.93
C GLN A 70 -24.20 19.02 -9.10
N SER A 71 -24.58 20.23 -9.48
CA SER A 71 -23.86 21.03 -10.49
C SER A 71 -22.45 21.39 -10.01
N PRO A 72 -21.43 21.40 -10.90
CA PRO A 72 -20.09 21.82 -10.55
C PRO A 72 -20.10 23.25 -9.99
N ARG A 73 -19.33 23.50 -8.92
CA ARG A 73 -19.13 24.86 -8.43
C ARG A 73 -18.50 25.72 -9.54
N PRO A 74 -18.91 27.01 -9.69
CA PRO A 74 -18.24 27.92 -10.62
C PRO A 74 -16.76 28.01 -10.24
N PHE A 75 -15.88 27.59 -11.15
CA PHE A 75 -14.45 27.82 -11.03
C PHE A 75 -14.19 29.31 -11.27
N GLU A 76 -13.49 29.98 -10.35
CA GLU A 76 -12.96 31.31 -10.63
C GLU A 76 -11.93 31.23 -11.77
N ALA A 77 -12.05 32.16 -12.72
CA ALA A 77 -11.28 32.18 -13.97
C ALA A 77 -9.81 32.60 -13.73
N GLY A 78 -9.01 31.66 -13.24
CA GLY A 78 -7.57 31.62 -13.51
C GLY A 78 -7.28 30.75 -14.73
N THR A 79 -6.08 30.85 -15.30
CA THR A 79 -5.59 29.86 -16.27
C THR A 79 -5.81 28.46 -15.68
N PRO A 80 -6.48 27.52 -16.36
CA PRO A 80 -6.73 26.21 -15.79
C PRO A 80 -5.41 25.59 -15.31
N LYS A 81 -5.28 25.38 -14.01
CA LYS A 81 -4.08 24.75 -13.44
C LYS A 81 -4.04 23.32 -13.97
N LYS A 82 -3.07 23.02 -14.85
CA LYS A 82 -2.88 21.67 -15.40
C LYS A 82 -2.72 20.68 -14.26
N GLN A 83 -3.45 19.57 -14.31
CA GLN A 83 -3.39 18.51 -13.31
C GLN A 83 -1.99 17.88 -13.33
N PRO A 84 -1.25 17.88 -12.21
CA PRO A 84 0.02 17.18 -12.10
C PRO A 84 -0.23 15.67 -12.06
N VAL A 85 0.57 14.91 -12.81
CA VAL A 85 0.51 13.44 -12.87
C VAL A 85 1.81 12.85 -12.34
N TYR A 86 1.68 11.85 -11.47
CA TYR A 86 2.79 11.06 -10.94
C TYR A 86 2.89 9.74 -11.72
N ALA A 87 3.94 9.59 -12.53
CA ALA A 87 4.34 8.30 -13.08
C ALA A 87 5.23 7.62 -12.06
N ILE A 88 4.69 6.59 -11.39
CA ILE A 88 5.29 5.95 -10.24
C ILE A 88 5.93 4.64 -10.73
N ALA A 89 7.25 4.54 -10.69
CA ALA A 89 7.93 3.29 -11.02
C ALA A 89 7.63 2.23 -9.95
N HIS A 90 7.15 1.06 -10.37
CA HIS A 90 6.77 -0.06 -9.51
C HIS A 90 7.98 -0.83 -9.00
N ARG A 91 7.99 -1.22 -7.73
CA ARG A 91 8.93 -2.19 -7.15
C ARG A 91 10.39 -1.82 -7.39
N VAL A 92 10.77 -0.59 -7.01
CA VAL A 92 12.13 -0.07 -7.22
C VAL A 92 13.03 -0.49 -6.06
N GLY A 93 13.32 -1.79 -5.97
CA GLY A 93 14.05 -2.35 -4.83
C GLY A 93 15.58 -2.20 -4.88
N THR A 94 16.14 -1.70 -5.99
CA THR A 94 17.60 -1.62 -6.19
C THR A 94 18.06 -0.17 -6.39
N LEU A 95 19.34 0.09 -6.10
CA LEU A 95 19.93 1.42 -6.32
C LEU A 95 19.95 1.80 -7.81
N ASP A 96 20.26 0.82 -8.68
CA ASP A 96 20.25 1.01 -10.12
C ASP A 96 18.81 1.16 -10.66
N GLY A 97 17.83 0.54 -10.01
CA GLY A 97 16.42 0.71 -10.31
C GLY A 97 15.95 2.17 -10.16
N ILE A 98 16.46 2.92 -9.17
CA ILE A 98 16.18 4.35 -9.00
C ILE A 98 16.65 5.12 -10.24
N ASP A 99 17.86 4.83 -10.71
CA ASP A 99 18.43 5.50 -11.89
C ASP A 99 17.68 5.13 -13.17
N ALA A 100 17.31 3.85 -13.32
CA ALA A 100 16.51 3.38 -14.44
C ALA A 100 15.14 4.06 -14.48
N ALA A 101 14.43 4.13 -13.33
CA ALA A 101 13.14 4.79 -13.22
C ALA A 101 13.20 6.25 -13.69
N ILE A 102 14.19 7.00 -13.21
CA ILE A 102 14.41 8.40 -13.60
C ILE A 102 14.77 8.51 -15.08
N LYS A 103 15.65 7.64 -15.58
CA LYS A 103 16.04 7.59 -17.01
C LYS A 103 14.83 7.34 -17.91
N HIS A 104 13.87 6.54 -17.46
CA HIS A 104 12.62 6.25 -18.18
C HIS A 104 11.56 7.35 -18.06
N GLY A 105 11.80 8.38 -17.24
CA GLY A 105 10.90 9.53 -17.09
C GLY A 105 9.94 9.43 -15.91
N ALA A 106 10.12 8.46 -15.00
CA ALA A 106 9.37 8.42 -13.76
C ALA A 106 9.74 9.64 -12.90
N ASN A 107 8.72 10.31 -12.38
CA ASN A 107 8.88 11.41 -11.42
C ASN A 107 8.50 10.98 -10.00
N ALA A 108 8.10 9.73 -9.82
CA ALA A 108 7.83 9.11 -8.53
C ALA A 108 8.24 7.65 -8.53
N ILE A 109 8.41 7.09 -7.34
CA ILE A 109 8.87 5.71 -7.13
C ILE A 109 8.02 5.07 -6.03
N GLU A 110 7.59 3.84 -6.24
CA GLU A 110 7.09 2.95 -5.20
C GLU A 110 8.21 1.97 -4.80
N VAL A 111 8.32 1.72 -3.50
CA VAL A 111 9.33 0.84 -2.91
C VAL A 111 8.75 0.05 -1.75
N ASP A 112 8.90 -1.28 -1.82
CA ASP A 112 8.51 -2.20 -0.77
C ASP A 112 9.51 -2.26 0.38
N LEU A 113 8.98 -2.32 1.60
CA LEU A 113 9.78 -2.29 2.83
C LEU A 113 9.45 -3.44 3.78
N CYS A 114 10.47 -4.20 4.18
CA CYS A 114 10.38 -5.21 5.23
C CYS A 114 11.07 -4.70 6.51
N GLY A 115 10.34 -4.61 7.63
CA GLY A 115 10.89 -4.17 8.92
C GLY A 115 11.51 -5.30 9.76
N TRP A 116 11.24 -6.57 9.45
CA TRP A 116 11.63 -7.71 10.28
C TRP A 116 12.94 -8.37 9.86
N ALA A 117 13.79 -7.66 9.13
CA ALA A 117 15.11 -8.13 8.77
C ALA A 117 15.99 -8.18 10.01
N LYS A 118 16.77 -9.25 10.20
CA LYS A 118 17.84 -9.24 11.22
C LYS A 118 19.04 -8.41 10.72
N PRO A 119 19.54 -7.43 11.50
CA PRO A 119 19.06 -6.98 12.81
C PRO A 119 17.92 -5.95 12.67
N ASP A 120 16.74 -6.21 13.28
CA ASP A 120 15.51 -5.40 13.29
C ASP A 120 15.60 -4.02 12.59
N GLU A 121 15.68 -4.03 11.25
CA GLU A 121 15.85 -2.85 10.40
C GLU A 121 14.98 -2.91 9.15
N TRP A 122 14.75 -1.74 8.54
CA TRP A 122 14.06 -1.64 7.26
C TRP A 122 14.98 -2.03 6.10
N ARG A 123 14.56 -3.05 5.35
CA ARG A 123 15.14 -3.45 4.08
C ARG A 123 14.19 -3.18 2.94
N VAL A 124 14.76 -2.81 1.80
CA VAL A 124 14.02 -2.53 0.58
C VAL A 124 13.86 -3.82 -0.20
N PHE A 125 12.70 -4.47 -0.12
CA PHE A 125 12.45 -5.75 -0.77
C PHE A 125 10.95 -6.07 -0.81
N HIS A 126 10.45 -6.52 -1.96
CA HIS A 126 9.03 -6.86 -2.12
C HIS A 126 8.69 -8.23 -1.53
N ASP A 127 9.52 -9.24 -1.83
CA ASP A 127 9.26 -10.64 -1.48
C ASP A 127 9.76 -10.94 -0.07
N CYS A 128 9.32 -10.15 0.91
CA CYS A 128 9.81 -10.24 2.27
C CYS A 128 9.77 -11.69 2.79
N PRO A 129 10.90 -12.23 3.29
CA PRO A 129 10.95 -13.58 3.81
C PRO A 129 10.08 -13.71 5.07
N ASP A 130 9.90 -14.93 5.57
CA ASP A 130 9.25 -15.13 6.87
C ASP A 130 9.94 -14.33 8.00
N LYS A 131 9.19 -14.08 9.09
CA LYS A 131 9.64 -13.31 10.25
C LYS A 131 10.98 -13.83 10.78
N GLY A 132 12.00 -12.96 10.79
CA GLY A 132 13.36 -13.29 11.21
C GLY A 132 14.29 -13.81 10.10
N GLY A 133 13.83 -13.87 8.85
CA GLY A 133 14.65 -14.05 7.66
C GLY A 133 15.46 -12.80 7.30
N HIS A 134 16.26 -12.90 6.23
CA HIS A 134 17.12 -11.81 5.75
C HIS A 134 16.68 -11.41 4.34
N PRO A 135 15.99 -10.26 4.18
CA PRO A 135 15.67 -9.73 2.85
C PRO A 135 16.95 -9.41 2.08
N GLU A 136 16.97 -9.73 0.78
CA GLU A 136 18.19 -9.62 -0.05
C GLU A 136 18.49 -8.20 -0.53
N GLY A 137 17.54 -7.28 -0.36
CA GLY A 137 17.68 -5.91 -0.83
C GLY A 137 18.60 -5.01 0.01
N PRO A 138 18.89 -3.80 -0.51
CA PRO A 138 19.74 -2.84 0.17
C PRO A 138 19.12 -2.39 1.49
N THR A 139 19.96 -1.80 2.35
CA THR A 139 19.45 -1.08 3.52
C THR A 139 18.60 0.11 3.06
N LEU A 140 17.55 0.43 3.81
CA LEU A 140 16.76 1.63 3.53
C LEU A 140 17.61 2.89 3.55
N ASP A 141 18.64 2.97 4.40
CA ASP A 141 19.51 4.16 4.46
C ASP A 141 20.28 4.37 3.15
N SER A 142 20.88 3.31 2.59
CA SER A 142 21.57 3.39 1.29
C SER A 142 20.63 3.73 0.14
N TRP A 143 19.40 3.22 0.19
CA TRP A 143 18.38 3.51 -0.82
C TRP A 143 17.92 4.97 -0.74
N ILE A 144 17.66 5.48 0.48
CA ILE A 144 17.33 6.89 0.71
C ILE A 144 18.47 7.81 0.27
N ASP A 145 19.74 7.47 0.55
CA ASP A 145 20.88 8.25 0.06
C ASP A 145 20.87 8.40 -1.46
N ARG A 146 20.60 7.30 -2.17
CA ARG A 146 20.50 7.32 -3.63
C ARG A 146 19.33 8.19 -4.10
N ALA A 147 18.16 8.05 -3.48
CA ALA A 147 16.98 8.83 -3.83
C ALA A 147 17.16 10.33 -3.56
N VAL A 148 17.76 10.70 -2.42
CA VAL A 148 18.08 12.10 -2.08
C VAL A 148 19.06 12.70 -3.08
N ALA A 149 20.06 11.93 -3.51
CA ALA A 149 21.01 12.35 -4.56
C ALA A 149 20.33 12.58 -5.93
N ARG A 150 19.08 12.16 -6.09
CA ARG A 150 18.24 12.32 -7.28
C ARG A 150 16.99 13.19 -7.04
N SER A 151 16.96 13.92 -5.93
CA SER A 151 15.81 14.75 -5.51
C SER A 151 15.43 15.88 -6.48
N ASP A 152 16.30 16.23 -7.44
CA ASP A 152 15.96 17.17 -8.51
C ASP A 152 15.04 16.56 -9.58
N LYS A 153 14.92 15.23 -9.62
CA LYS A 153 14.08 14.48 -10.58
C LYS A 153 12.86 13.84 -9.94
N LEU A 154 12.91 13.56 -8.65
CA LEU A 154 11.83 12.90 -7.91
C LEU A 154 10.92 13.91 -7.21
N SER A 155 9.61 13.69 -7.35
CA SER A 155 8.56 14.51 -6.74
C SER A 155 7.88 13.81 -5.57
N MET A 156 7.83 12.48 -5.58
CA MET A 156 7.21 11.65 -4.56
C MET A 156 7.87 10.27 -4.46
N ILE A 157 7.94 9.72 -3.25
CA ILE A 157 8.24 8.31 -2.99
C ILE A 157 7.08 7.71 -2.19
N TRP A 158 6.54 6.61 -2.69
CA TRP A 158 5.58 5.76 -2.02
C TRP A 158 6.34 4.64 -1.30
N LEU A 159 6.25 4.61 0.02
CA LEU A 159 6.82 3.58 0.88
C LEU A 159 5.74 2.51 1.11
N ASP A 160 5.79 1.38 0.41
CA ASP A 160 4.86 0.27 0.63
C ASP A 160 5.33 -0.54 1.84
N ILE A 161 4.61 -0.37 2.96
CA ILE A 161 5.01 -0.91 4.25
C ILE A 161 4.44 -2.31 4.41
N LYS A 162 5.29 -3.33 4.33
CA LYS A 162 4.88 -4.69 4.67
C LYS A 162 4.84 -4.84 6.20
N ASP A 163 3.81 -5.51 6.70
CA ASP A 163 3.53 -5.76 8.13
C ASP A 163 3.84 -4.55 9.05
N PRO A 164 3.08 -3.44 8.94
CA PRO A 164 3.37 -2.18 9.65
C PRO A 164 3.32 -2.29 11.17
N ASP A 165 2.79 -3.39 11.71
CA ASP A 165 2.62 -3.64 13.13
C ASP A 165 3.63 -4.62 13.71
N TYR A 166 4.57 -5.15 12.91
CA TYR A 166 5.59 -6.09 13.40
C TYR A 166 6.44 -5.49 14.52
N CYS A 167 7.02 -4.31 14.29
CA CYS A 167 7.84 -3.61 15.26
C CYS A 167 7.07 -2.53 16.02
N ALA A 168 7.25 -2.52 17.32
CA ALA A 168 6.71 -1.55 18.24
C ALA A 168 7.67 -0.37 18.43
N GLU A 169 7.12 0.84 18.50
CA GLU A 169 7.92 2.08 18.59
C GLU A 169 8.84 2.13 19.82
N LYS A 170 8.44 1.54 20.96
CA LYS A 170 9.22 1.60 22.20
C LYS A 170 10.29 0.52 22.28
N GLU A 171 9.97 -0.67 21.79
CA GLU A 171 10.80 -1.86 21.94
C GLU A 171 11.83 -1.98 20.81
N ASN A 172 11.43 -1.66 19.57
CA ASN A 172 12.25 -1.82 18.37
C ASN A 172 11.96 -0.71 17.36
N ARG A 173 12.25 0.53 17.77
CA ARG A 173 12.02 1.74 16.95
C ARG A 173 12.62 1.64 15.55
N ALA A 174 13.82 1.07 15.43
CA ALA A 174 14.59 1.01 14.17
C ALA A 174 13.85 0.36 13.01
N CYS A 175 12.98 -0.61 13.29
CA CYS A 175 12.11 -1.28 12.32
C CYS A 175 10.62 -0.93 12.47
N SER A 176 10.26 -0.07 13.42
CA SER A 176 8.88 0.43 13.55
C SER A 176 8.57 1.48 12.47
N VAL A 177 7.28 1.71 12.20
CA VAL A 177 6.85 2.80 11.29
C VAL A 177 7.27 4.19 11.83
N ALA A 178 7.37 4.37 13.15
CA ALA A 178 7.91 5.61 13.71
C ALA A 178 9.40 5.81 13.35
N GLY A 179 10.21 4.75 13.36
CA GLY A 179 11.59 4.82 12.89
C GLY A 179 11.69 4.98 11.37
N LEU A 180 10.75 4.42 10.61
CA LEU A 180 10.62 4.70 9.17
C LEU A 180 10.33 6.18 8.92
N HIS A 181 9.41 6.78 9.68
CA HIS A 181 9.10 8.21 9.62
C HIS A 181 10.33 9.07 9.90
N ASP A 182 11.14 8.73 10.91
CA ASP A 182 12.40 9.43 11.22
C ASP A 182 13.36 9.41 10.01
N LYS A 183 13.54 8.25 9.38
CA LYS A 183 14.42 8.07 8.20
C LYS A 183 13.89 8.84 6.99
N ALA A 184 12.58 8.79 6.75
CA ALA A 184 11.90 9.45 5.64
C ALA A 184 12.02 10.99 5.70
N GLN A 185 12.33 11.58 6.87
CA GLN A 185 12.60 13.02 6.95
C GLN A 185 13.77 13.48 6.07
N ARG A 186 14.67 12.58 5.69
CA ARG A 186 15.74 12.89 4.71
C ARG A 186 15.16 13.18 3.32
N LEU A 187 14.11 12.46 2.92
CA LEU A 187 13.40 12.64 1.65
C LEU A 187 12.63 13.97 1.65
N THR A 188 11.87 14.25 2.72
CA THR A 188 11.07 15.49 2.81
C THR A 188 11.96 16.73 2.91
N LYS A 189 13.10 16.66 3.62
CA LYS A 189 14.12 17.73 3.63
C LYS A 189 14.73 17.99 2.24
N ALA A 190 14.79 16.96 1.39
CA ALA A 190 15.23 17.09 0.00
C ALA A 190 14.10 17.59 -0.93
N GLY A 191 12.90 17.84 -0.41
CA GLY A 191 11.74 18.32 -1.17
C GLY A 191 10.91 17.21 -1.83
N ILE A 192 11.22 15.93 -1.55
CA ILE A 192 10.47 14.79 -2.06
C ILE A 192 9.27 14.53 -1.16
N GLN A 193 8.08 14.36 -1.74
CA GLN A 193 6.89 13.96 -0.98
C GLN A 193 6.96 12.50 -0.57
N VAL A 194 6.43 12.16 0.60
CA VAL A 194 6.42 10.79 1.11
C VAL A 194 4.98 10.34 1.29
N LEU A 195 4.64 9.24 0.63
CA LEU A 195 3.36 8.56 0.80
C LEU A 195 3.58 7.23 1.52
N TYR A 196 3.04 7.10 2.73
CA TYR A 196 3.10 5.86 3.49
C TYR A 196 1.95 4.94 3.06
N GLY A 197 2.27 3.83 2.41
CA GLY A 197 1.31 2.84 1.93
C GLY A 197 1.01 1.78 2.97
N PHE A 198 -0.28 1.62 3.29
CA PHE A 198 -0.77 0.56 4.18
C PHE A 198 -1.53 -0.48 3.36
N TYR A 199 -0.78 -1.45 2.85
CA TYR A 199 -1.31 -2.69 2.28
C TYR A 199 -1.55 -3.70 3.41
N GLY A 200 -2.69 -4.38 3.41
CA GLY A 200 -3.03 -5.37 4.44
C GLY A 200 -2.22 -6.66 4.27
N TYR A 201 -0.95 -6.66 4.69
CA TYR A 201 -0.04 -7.80 4.60
C TYR A 201 0.10 -8.53 5.96
N HIS A 202 0.04 -9.87 5.97
CA HIS A 202 0.25 -10.75 7.15
C HIS A 202 -0.37 -10.29 8.48
N SER A 203 -1.68 -9.98 8.49
CA SER A 203 -2.46 -9.51 9.65
C SER A 203 -2.08 -8.13 10.22
N GLY A 204 -1.16 -7.40 9.60
CA GLY A 204 -0.91 -5.99 9.91
C GLY A 204 -2.14 -5.16 9.56
N GLU A 205 -2.79 -4.58 10.56
CA GLU A 205 -4.09 -3.94 10.37
C GLU A 205 -3.95 -2.51 9.81
N LYS A 206 -4.74 -2.21 8.77
CA LYS A 206 -5.05 -0.83 8.42
C LYS A 206 -5.66 -0.16 9.66
N GLY A 207 -5.04 0.90 10.16
CA GLY A 207 -5.45 1.53 11.43
C GLY A 207 -4.77 1.00 12.69
N GLY A 208 -3.85 0.05 12.55
CA GLY A 208 -3.04 -0.56 13.61
C GLY A 208 -1.97 0.35 14.20
N ARG A 209 -0.99 -0.24 14.90
CA ARG A 209 0.06 0.50 15.64
C ARG A 209 0.94 1.35 14.74
N GLY A 210 1.38 0.82 13.60
CA GLY A 210 2.20 1.53 12.63
C GLY A 210 1.47 2.76 12.08
N TRP A 211 0.18 2.62 11.74
CA TRP A 211 -0.69 3.73 11.35
C TRP A 211 -0.82 4.78 12.45
N GLN A 212 -1.12 4.34 13.68
CA GLN A 212 -1.28 5.22 14.83
C GLN A 212 -0.01 6.01 15.13
N SER A 213 1.17 5.44 14.86
CA SER A 213 2.45 6.12 15.06
C SER A 213 2.61 7.39 14.21
N LEU A 214 1.88 7.51 13.09
CA LEU A 214 1.91 8.67 12.18
C LEU A 214 0.84 9.73 12.50
N GLN A 215 -0.16 9.40 13.33
CA GLN A 215 -1.23 10.33 13.67
C GLN A 215 -0.70 11.60 14.33
N GLY A 216 -1.05 12.76 13.77
CA GLY A 216 -0.59 14.07 14.23
C GLY A 216 0.90 14.36 13.97
N LYS A 217 1.63 13.47 13.28
CA LYS A 217 3.08 13.62 13.03
C LYS A 217 3.45 13.89 11.57
N LEU A 218 2.51 13.71 10.63
CA LEU A 218 2.75 13.96 9.21
C LEU A 218 3.00 15.46 8.93
N GLY A 219 4.17 15.76 8.38
CA GLY A 219 4.58 17.07 7.88
C GLY A 219 3.92 17.44 6.53
N PRO A 220 4.18 18.63 5.99
CA PRO A 220 3.47 19.17 4.82
C PRO A 220 3.67 18.40 3.51
N LEU A 221 4.74 17.60 3.40
CA LEU A 221 5.06 16.77 2.24
C LEU A 221 4.69 15.30 2.44
N GLU A 222 3.94 15.00 3.51
CA GLU A 222 3.66 13.62 3.91
C GLU A 222 2.16 13.33 3.90
N GLY A 223 1.82 12.14 3.41
CA GLY A 223 0.47 11.60 3.35
C GLY A 223 0.47 10.09 3.58
N ILE A 224 -0.72 9.52 3.74
CA ILE A 224 -0.94 8.08 3.90
C ILE A 224 -1.89 7.61 2.81
N THR A 225 -1.67 6.42 2.25
CA THR A 225 -2.62 5.74 1.37
C THR A 225 -3.04 4.39 1.93
N VAL A 226 -4.25 3.98 1.58
CA VAL A 226 -4.80 2.65 1.84
C VAL A 226 -5.30 2.05 0.54
N THR A 227 -4.94 0.79 0.32
CA THR A 227 -5.49 0.00 -0.78
C THR A 227 -6.89 -0.48 -0.41
N ASP A 228 -7.94 0.13 -0.92
CA ASP A 228 -9.32 -0.32 -0.67
C ASP A 228 -10.31 0.28 -1.68
N THR A 229 -11.53 -0.24 -1.69
CA THR A 229 -12.66 0.47 -2.29
C THR A 229 -12.83 1.84 -1.63
N LEU A 230 -13.46 2.80 -2.32
CA LEU A 230 -13.67 4.13 -1.74
C LEU A 230 -14.49 4.07 -0.44
N GLY A 231 -15.48 3.18 -0.38
CA GLY A 231 -16.28 2.94 0.83
C GLY A 231 -15.41 2.43 1.98
N GLY A 232 -14.66 1.35 1.75
CA GLY A 232 -13.76 0.78 2.77
C GLY A 232 -12.71 1.77 3.26
N ALA A 233 -12.10 2.55 2.35
CA ALA A 233 -11.16 3.59 2.73
C ALA A 233 -11.79 4.68 3.60
N LYS A 234 -13.02 5.13 3.28
CA LYS A 234 -13.75 6.10 4.10
C LYS A 234 -14.02 5.56 5.50
N ASP A 235 -14.46 4.32 5.62
CA ASP A 235 -14.72 3.67 6.90
C ASP A 235 -13.45 3.55 7.73
N LEU A 236 -12.33 3.16 7.11
CA LEU A 236 -11.03 3.11 7.76
C LEU A 236 -10.59 4.48 8.27
N TYR A 237 -10.69 5.53 7.45
CA TYR A 237 -10.34 6.88 7.87
C TYR A 237 -11.30 7.44 8.93
N ALA A 238 -12.58 7.11 8.89
CA ALA A 238 -13.54 7.51 9.91
C ALA A 238 -13.24 6.83 11.25
N LYS A 239 -12.90 5.54 11.22
CA LYS A 239 -12.63 4.73 12.41
C LYS A 239 -11.26 5.00 13.03
N HIS A 240 -10.22 5.14 12.20
CA HIS A 240 -8.83 5.16 12.64
C HIS A 240 -8.07 6.44 12.25
N GLY A 241 -8.67 7.35 11.47
CA GLY A 241 -7.97 8.48 10.85
C GLY A 241 -8.11 9.83 11.56
N ASN A 242 -8.61 9.88 12.80
CA ASN A 242 -8.86 11.15 13.50
C ASN A 242 -7.63 12.08 13.60
N GLY A 243 -6.42 11.52 13.73
CA GLY A 243 -5.18 12.29 13.72
C GLY A 243 -4.56 12.56 12.34
N ILE A 244 -5.23 12.17 11.24
CA ILE A 244 -4.74 12.38 9.86
C ILE A 244 -5.69 13.36 9.17
N PRO A 245 -5.26 14.60 8.88
CA PRO A 245 -6.08 15.57 8.15
C PRO A 245 -6.51 15.07 6.77
N VAL A 246 -7.69 15.48 6.30
CA VAL A 246 -8.25 15.04 5.00
C VAL A 246 -7.28 15.23 3.82
N PRO A 247 -6.57 16.37 3.66
CA PRO A 247 -5.60 16.53 2.57
C PRO A 247 -4.46 15.50 2.59
N LYS A 248 -4.22 14.84 3.71
CA LYS A 248 -3.16 13.82 3.87
C LYS A 248 -3.64 12.39 3.67
N ARG A 249 -4.92 12.21 3.32
CA ARG A 249 -5.57 10.92 3.13
C ARG A 249 -5.62 10.61 1.65
N ALA A 250 -4.92 9.60 1.20
CA ALA A 250 -5.02 9.07 -0.15
C ALA A 250 -5.75 7.73 -0.18
N VAL A 251 -6.26 7.37 -1.35
CA VAL A 251 -6.83 6.05 -1.62
C VAL A 251 -6.15 5.51 -2.86
N ASP A 252 -5.74 4.26 -2.80
CA ASP A 252 -5.28 3.53 -3.96
C ASP A 252 -6.12 2.28 -4.19
N TYR A 253 -6.21 1.88 -5.45
CA TYR A 253 -6.94 0.69 -5.83
C TYR A 253 -6.38 0.11 -7.13
N GLY A 254 -6.36 -1.20 -7.24
CA GLY A 254 -5.53 -1.83 -8.25
C GLY A 254 -5.44 -3.35 -8.18
N ASP A 255 -4.72 -3.90 -9.15
CA ASP A 255 -4.31 -5.30 -9.22
C ASP A 255 -2.95 -5.39 -9.91
N SER A 256 -2.16 -6.41 -9.56
CA SER A 256 -0.92 -6.78 -10.26
C SER A 256 -1.06 -6.91 -11.78
N ASP A 257 -2.25 -7.31 -12.25
CA ASP A 257 -2.69 -7.24 -13.64
C ASP A 257 -3.90 -6.32 -13.70
N ILE A 258 -3.67 -5.04 -14.04
CA ILE A 258 -4.70 -4.00 -14.05
C ILE A 258 -5.95 -4.37 -14.88
N SER A 259 -5.84 -5.31 -15.83
CA SER A 259 -6.98 -5.76 -16.63
C SER A 259 -8.02 -6.55 -15.82
N LYS A 260 -7.62 -7.17 -14.71
CA LYS A 260 -8.50 -7.94 -13.85
C LYS A 260 -9.43 -7.01 -13.08
N GLY A 261 -10.73 -7.15 -13.31
CA GLY A 261 -11.73 -6.33 -12.63
C GLY A 261 -11.71 -4.85 -13.03
N PHE A 262 -11.05 -4.45 -14.11
CA PHE A 262 -10.89 -3.03 -14.46
C PHE A 262 -12.23 -2.30 -14.67
N GLY A 263 -13.15 -2.95 -15.39
CA GLY A 263 -14.45 -2.40 -15.77
C GLY A 263 -14.40 -1.35 -16.88
N THR A 264 -15.51 -0.61 -17.00
CA THR A 264 -15.75 0.38 -18.04
C THR A 264 -15.70 1.80 -17.51
N CYS A 265 -15.64 1.97 -16.18
CA CYS A 265 -15.75 3.22 -15.42
C CYS A 265 -17.20 3.70 -15.22
N ASP A 266 -18.19 2.94 -15.69
CA ASP A 266 -19.61 3.28 -15.61
C ASP A 266 -20.42 2.28 -14.78
N GLU A 267 -19.74 1.31 -14.16
CA GLU A 267 -20.36 0.41 -13.19
C GLU A 267 -20.83 1.16 -11.93
N ALA A 268 -21.64 0.48 -11.11
CA ALA A 268 -22.08 1.03 -9.84
C ALA A 268 -20.96 1.05 -8.78
N SER A 269 -20.09 0.03 -8.76
CA SER A 269 -18.98 -0.12 -7.79
C SER A 269 -18.09 -1.32 -8.14
N ARG A 270 -17.01 -1.51 -7.38
CA ARG A 270 -16.10 -2.69 -7.29
C ARG A 270 -15.17 -2.94 -8.47
N SER A 271 -15.41 -2.33 -9.63
CA SER A 271 -14.42 -2.34 -10.72
C SER A 271 -13.37 -1.26 -10.51
N THR A 272 -12.12 -1.55 -10.88
CA THR A 272 -10.96 -0.68 -10.61
C THR A 272 -11.18 0.74 -11.09
N CYS A 273 -11.62 0.91 -12.34
CA CYS A 273 -11.84 2.25 -12.89
C CYS A 273 -12.98 2.99 -12.18
N THR A 274 -14.05 2.28 -11.83
CA THR A 274 -15.24 2.87 -11.18
C THR A 274 -14.91 3.33 -9.74
N GLU A 275 -14.21 2.51 -8.97
CA GLU A 275 -13.76 2.89 -7.62
C GLU A 275 -12.84 4.11 -7.68
N LEU A 276 -11.89 4.13 -8.60
CA LEU A 276 -10.97 5.25 -8.78
C LEU A 276 -11.65 6.51 -9.32
N LYS A 277 -12.66 6.38 -10.20
CA LYS A 277 -13.47 7.51 -10.66
C LYS A 277 -14.22 8.16 -9.51
N TYR A 278 -14.88 7.36 -8.66
CA TYR A 278 -15.55 7.93 -7.48
C TYR A 278 -14.56 8.48 -6.46
N ALA A 279 -13.38 7.87 -6.31
CA ALA A 279 -12.32 8.41 -5.48
C ALA A 279 -11.84 9.78 -6.02
N GLY A 280 -11.64 9.92 -7.32
CA GLY A 280 -11.28 11.19 -7.97
C GLY A 280 -12.33 12.28 -7.74
N ILE A 281 -13.62 11.94 -7.86
CA ILE A 281 -14.72 12.85 -7.52
C ILE A 281 -14.71 13.23 -6.03
N SER A 282 -14.40 12.26 -5.15
CA SER A 282 -14.27 12.47 -3.70
C SER A 282 -13.10 13.43 -3.37
N ARG A 283 -11.97 13.29 -4.06
CA ARG A 283 -10.82 14.20 -3.97
C ARG A 283 -11.21 15.61 -4.43
N ASP A 284 -11.85 15.74 -5.59
CA ASP A 284 -12.26 17.04 -6.13
C ASP A 284 -13.27 17.77 -5.21
N ARG A 285 -13.96 17.01 -4.35
CA ARG A 285 -14.86 17.53 -3.29
C ARG A 285 -14.16 17.81 -1.96
N GLY A 286 -12.84 17.63 -1.88
CA GLY A 286 -12.04 17.81 -0.66
C GLY A 286 -12.35 16.80 0.43
N LYS A 287 -12.73 15.56 0.07
CA LYS A 287 -13.03 14.49 1.03
C LYS A 287 -11.88 13.51 1.24
N ILE A 288 -10.95 13.47 0.29
CA ILE A 288 -9.62 12.86 0.36
C ILE A 288 -8.64 13.79 -0.36
N GLY A 289 -7.34 13.62 -0.13
CA GLY A 289 -6.29 14.44 -0.72
C GLY A 289 -5.80 13.96 -2.08
N ALA A 290 -5.73 12.65 -2.31
CA ALA A 290 -5.19 12.08 -3.54
C ALA A 290 -5.73 10.68 -3.84
N THR A 291 -5.52 10.25 -5.09
CA THR A 291 -5.96 8.96 -5.63
C THR A 291 -4.90 8.35 -6.53
N PHE A 292 -4.69 7.05 -6.41
CA PHE A 292 -3.68 6.34 -7.20
C PHE A 292 -4.17 5.00 -7.72
N SER A 293 -3.63 4.57 -8.86
CA SER A 293 -3.87 3.24 -9.42
C SER A 293 -2.60 2.40 -9.39
N TRP A 294 -2.76 1.08 -9.35
CA TRP A 294 -1.68 0.12 -9.58
C TRP A 294 -2.22 -1.19 -10.18
N THR A 295 -1.45 -2.00 -10.93
CA THR A 295 -0.19 -1.68 -11.62
C THR A 295 -0.41 -1.81 -13.12
N THR A 296 -0.09 -0.77 -13.89
CA THR A 296 -0.13 -0.84 -15.37
C THR A 296 1.19 -1.37 -15.94
N ASP A 297 1.12 -2.26 -16.92
CA ASP A 297 2.26 -2.83 -17.63
C ASP A 297 2.47 -2.17 -19.02
N TYR A 298 3.46 -2.64 -19.80
CA TYR A 298 3.89 -2.03 -21.06
C TYR A 298 2.90 -2.17 -22.23
N GLU A 299 1.77 -2.85 -22.05
CA GLU A 299 0.69 -3.00 -23.06
C GLU A 299 -0.60 -2.29 -22.66
N ASP A 300 -0.61 -1.59 -21.52
CA ASP A 300 -1.83 -1.13 -20.85
C ASP A 300 -2.25 0.30 -21.20
N ALA A 301 -1.94 0.75 -22.42
CA ALA A 301 -2.20 2.13 -22.87
C ALA A 301 -3.68 2.53 -22.71
N GLN A 302 -4.59 1.58 -22.97
CA GLN A 302 -6.04 1.77 -22.82
C GLN A 302 -6.48 1.98 -21.37
N TYR A 303 -5.78 1.36 -20.41
CA TYR A 303 -6.07 1.52 -18.99
C TYR A 303 -5.50 2.83 -18.48
N VAL A 304 -4.28 3.21 -18.89
CA VAL A 304 -3.72 4.55 -18.63
C VAL A 304 -4.68 5.65 -19.11
N ASP A 305 -5.25 5.50 -20.31
CA ASP A 305 -6.21 6.46 -20.85
C ASP A 305 -7.45 6.63 -19.96
N LYS A 306 -8.04 5.53 -19.52
CA LYS A 306 -9.22 5.57 -18.62
C LYS A 306 -8.86 6.06 -17.22
N LEU A 307 -7.72 5.66 -16.67
CA LEU A 307 -7.29 6.05 -15.33
C LEU A 307 -7.03 7.56 -15.24
N LEU A 308 -6.34 8.15 -16.23
CA LEU A 308 -6.05 9.58 -16.22
C LEU A 308 -7.19 10.42 -16.82
N GLY A 309 -7.82 9.95 -17.90
CA GLY A 309 -8.85 10.70 -18.62
C GLY A 309 -10.25 10.65 -17.98
N VAL A 310 -10.63 9.49 -17.43
CA VAL A 310 -11.98 9.27 -16.88
C VAL A 310 -11.96 9.25 -15.35
N ALA A 311 -11.13 8.39 -14.74
CA ALA A 311 -11.05 8.27 -13.29
C ALA A 311 -10.30 9.46 -12.65
N LYS A 312 -9.46 10.15 -13.44
CA LYS A 312 -8.66 11.31 -13.04
C LYS A 312 -7.77 11.04 -11.83
N VAL A 313 -7.14 9.87 -11.76
CA VAL A 313 -6.17 9.58 -10.69
C VAL A 313 -4.99 10.57 -10.72
N ASP A 314 -4.38 10.81 -9.56
CA ASP A 314 -3.21 11.69 -9.45
C ASP A 314 -1.93 10.99 -9.91
N GLY A 315 -1.87 9.66 -9.77
CA GLY A 315 -0.74 8.88 -10.26
C GLY A 315 -1.05 7.41 -10.51
N ILE A 316 -0.14 6.77 -11.23
CA ILE A 316 -0.24 5.36 -11.62
C ILE A 316 1.11 4.70 -11.32
N ILE A 317 1.07 3.60 -10.57
CA ILE A 317 2.18 2.65 -10.45
C ILE A 317 2.28 1.86 -11.74
N ALA A 318 3.47 1.85 -12.34
CA ALA A 318 3.75 1.20 -13.61
C ALA A 318 5.11 0.50 -13.64
N GLY A 319 5.14 -0.68 -14.23
CA GLY A 319 6.32 -1.53 -14.34
C GLY A 319 5.98 -2.89 -14.93
N TRP A 320 6.97 -3.78 -15.02
CA TRP A 320 6.74 -5.15 -15.48
C TRP A 320 6.16 -5.98 -14.33
N ALA A 321 4.85 -6.18 -14.35
CA ALA A 321 4.08 -6.70 -13.21
C ALA A 321 3.09 -7.81 -13.56
N LYS A 322 2.70 -7.94 -14.84
CA LYS A 322 1.67 -8.89 -15.26
C LYS A 322 2.18 -10.32 -15.39
N ASP A 323 3.10 -10.56 -16.34
CA ASP A 323 3.58 -11.91 -16.66
C ASP A 323 4.84 -12.30 -15.89
N ARG A 324 5.57 -11.30 -15.38
CA ARG A 324 6.71 -11.46 -14.49
C ARG A 324 6.74 -10.28 -13.54
N VAL A 325 6.64 -10.55 -12.24
CA VAL A 325 6.84 -9.51 -11.23
C VAL A 325 8.34 -9.41 -10.99
N THR A 326 8.96 -8.34 -11.47
CA THR A 326 10.41 -8.12 -11.36
C THR A 326 10.73 -6.79 -10.68
N GLU A 327 11.89 -6.72 -10.03
CA GLU A 327 12.48 -5.44 -9.62
C GLU A 327 12.59 -4.49 -10.81
N TYR A 328 12.28 -3.21 -10.58
CA TYR A 328 12.41 -2.19 -11.62
C TYR A 328 13.86 -2.12 -12.11
N ASN A 329 14.04 -2.14 -13.42
CA ASN A 329 15.35 -2.19 -14.07
C ASN A 329 15.38 -1.37 -15.37
N ASP A 330 16.55 -1.30 -16.00
CA ASP A 330 16.78 -0.55 -17.25
C ASP A 330 16.26 -1.28 -18.51
N GLY A 331 15.35 -2.24 -18.33
CA GLY A 331 14.74 -3.04 -19.38
C GLY A 331 13.64 -2.30 -20.13
N LYS A 332 13.36 -2.76 -21.35
CA LYS A 332 12.39 -2.14 -22.27
C LYS A 332 10.96 -2.19 -21.74
N GLU A 333 10.59 -3.21 -20.97
CA GLU A 333 9.27 -3.39 -20.37
C GLU A 333 9.00 -2.29 -19.31
N CYS A 334 9.98 -2.07 -18.43
CA CYS A 334 9.95 -0.97 -17.46
C CYS A 334 9.96 0.41 -18.14
N ALA A 335 10.76 0.59 -19.19
CA ALA A 335 10.80 1.83 -19.95
C ALA A 335 9.46 2.14 -20.62
N LYS A 336 8.86 1.15 -21.28
CA LYS A 336 7.59 1.30 -22.01
C LYS A 336 6.42 1.57 -21.08
N SER A 337 6.31 0.88 -19.95
CA SER A 337 5.23 1.09 -18.99
C SER A 337 5.19 2.54 -18.48
N ILE A 338 6.34 3.14 -18.16
CA ILE A 338 6.43 4.59 -17.84
C ILE A 338 6.16 5.47 -19.07
N ALA A 339 6.64 5.07 -20.24
CA ALA A 339 6.39 5.80 -21.48
C ALA A 339 4.90 5.94 -21.78
N LEU A 340 4.07 4.93 -21.49
CA LEU A 340 2.61 5.02 -21.68
C LEU A 340 1.98 6.19 -20.91
N ILE A 341 2.42 6.43 -19.67
CA ILE A 341 1.93 7.55 -18.85
C ILE A 341 2.45 8.87 -19.38
N THR A 342 3.76 8.97 -19.62
CA THR A 342 4.40 10.23 -20.06
C THR A 342 3.93 10.65 -21.45
N ASP A 343 3.75 9.72 -22.38
CA ASP A 343 3.18 9.96 -23.71
C ASP A 343 1.72 10.40 -23.63
N TRP A 344 0.92 9.78 -22.75
CA TRP A 344 -0.46 10.20 -22.53
C TRP A 344 -0.52 11.65 -22.02
N VAL A 345 0.31 11.98 -21.03
CA VAL A 345 0.40 13.35 -20.48
C VAL A 345 0.86 14.35 -21.54
N SER A 346 1.82 13.98 -22.38
CA SER A 346 2.28 14.81 -23.51
C SER A 346 1.15 15.11 -24.51
N LYS A 347 0.39 14.08 -24.90
CA LYS A 347 -0.78 14.22 -25.78
C LYS A 347 -1.91 15.04 -25.15
N HIS A 348 -2.01 15.06 -23.83
CA HIS A 348 -3.01 15.82 -23.06
C HIS A 348 -2.42 17.05 -22.36
N SER A 349 -1.33 17.62 -22.90
CA SER A 349 -0.59 18.73 -22.28
C SER A 349 -1.41 20.01 -22.09
N GLY A 350 -2.60 20.13 -22.71
CA GLY A 350 -3.54 21.23 -22.45
C GLY A 350 -4.18 21.18 -21.06
N THR A 351 -4.35 19.98 -20.50
CA THR A 351 -5.05 19.74 -19.21
C THR A 351 -4.17 19.07 -18.16
N HIS A 352 -3.12 18.36 -18.57
CA HIS A 352 -2.23 17.61 -17.69
C HIS A 352 -0.76 18.02 -17.88
N ARG A 353 0.06 17.68 -16.89
CA ARG A 353 1.53 17.75 -16.96
C ARG A 353 2.14 16.75 -15.98
N MET A 354 3.40 16.41 -16.17
CA MET A 354 4.13 15.65 -15.16
C MET A 354 4.25 16.51 -13.89
N ALA A 355 4.04 15.88 -12.73
CA ALA A 355 4.28 16.49 -11.43
C ALA A 355 5.77 16.82 -11.27
N THR A 356 6.07 17.88 -10.54
CA THR A 356 7.42 18.27 -10.13
C THR A 356 7.50 18.34 -8.62
N LYS A 357 8.72 18.53 -8.08
CA LYS A 357 8.92 18.78 -6.64
C LYS A 357 8.24 20.03 -6.10
N ASP A 358 7.67 20.90 -6.96
CA ASP A 358 6.94 22.10 -6.54
C ASP A 358 5.44 21.81 -6.37
N ASP A 359 4.97 20.68 -6.88
CA ASP A 359 3.62 20.21 -6.63
C ASP A 359 3.45 19.75 -5.18
N ARG A 360 2.27 20.06 -4.63
CA ARG A 360 1.90 19.73 -3.26
C ARG A 360 0.62 18.92 -3.32
N LEU A 361 0.75 17.64 -3.00
CA LEU A 361 -0.34 16.67 -3.02
C LEU A 361 -1.10 16.63 -1.68
N PHE A 362 -0.43 16.95 -0.57
CA PHE A 362 -0.94 16.75 0.79
C PHE A 362 -1.13 18.03 1.62
N THR A 363 -1.49 19.14 0.96
CA THR A 363 -1.64 20.48 1.56
C THR A 363 -3.07 20.96 1.64
#